data_AF-A0A3E0Q399-F1
#
_entry.id   AF-A0A3E0Q399-F1
#
_cell.length_a   1.000
_cell.length_b   1.000
_cell.length_c   1.000
_cell.angle_alpha   90.00
_cell.angle_beta   90.00
_cell.angle_gamma   90.00
#
_symmetry.space_group_name_H-M   'P 1'
#
loop_
_entity.id
_entity.type
_entity.pdbx_description
1 polymer ?
#
loop_
_entity_poly.entity_id
_entity_poly.type
_entity_poly.pdbx_seq_one_letter_code
_entity_poly.pdbx_strand_id
1 'polypeptide(L)'
;MNTTQHSFSPRIAILVAIMAYGAFCKLIPYILMQFGVSIDPTTTTYPWNFSPVPALCLFCGAFFRDIRWAFAVPLAAWFAGDLGILALVSRQYGFSEGLTMAFYPNQIIVYAGFALIVGVGVLLPKVVGWLKSIDSESTKFGHLAYWTGVIGSGVFASVLFFALTNFGVWITGGGMMYPLTWAGLVECYTLAIPFFRNFALATAGFSVVLFSPIGIQFLDESEDRQPAYELA
;
A
#
# COMPACT_ATOMS: atom_id res chain seq x y z
N MET A 1 18.37 30.05 -15.85
CA MET A 1 17.17 30.16 -14.99
C MET A 1 17.14 28.94 -14.10
N ASN A 2 17.47 29.08 -12.82
CA ASN A 2 17.32 27.99 -11.85
C ASN A 2 15.83 27.77 -11.65
N THR A 3 15.26 26.74 -12.27
CA THR A 3 13.99 26.19 -11.83
C THR A 3 14.23 25.62 -10.45
N THR A 4 13.84 26.36 -9.40
CA THR A 4 13.72 25.79 -8.06
C THR A 4 12.75 24.62 -8.16
N GLN A 5 13.28 23.41 -8.28
CA GLN A 5 12.46 22.21 -8.27
C GLN A 5 11.70 22.21 -6.95
N HIS A 6 10.39 22.37 -7.04
CA HIS A 6 9.47 22.28 -5.92
C HIS A 6 9.70 20.92 -5.24
N SER A 7 10.35 20.94 -4.08
CA SER A 7 10.67 19.72 -3.34
C SER A 7 9.46 19.36 -2.50
N PHE A 8 8.82 18.24 -2.81
CA PHE A 8 7.73 17.70 -1.99
C PHE A 8 8.15 17.64 -0.51
N SER A 9 7.35 18.24 0.36
CA SER A 9 7.56 18.24 1.80
C SER A 9 6.33 17.63 2.48
N PRO A 10 6.41 16.40 3.00
CA PRO A 10 5.22 15.73 3.52
C PRO A 10 4.72 16.40 4.81
N ARG A 11 3.42 16.72 4.84
CA ARG A 11 2.70 17.05 6.07
C ARG A 11 2.66 15.84 7.00
N ILE A 12 3.58 15.82 7.96
CA ILE A 12 3.80 14.66 8.83
C ILE A 12 2.52 14.22 9.54
N ALA A 13 1.69 15.17 10.02
CA ALA A 13 0.44 14.84 10.69
C ALA A 13 -0.54 14.04 9.80
N ILE A 14 -0.68 14.43 8.53
CA ILE A 14 -1.57 13.77 7.58
C ILE A 14 -1.00 12.42 7.16
N LEU A 15 0.31 12.36 6.94
CA LEU A 15 0.99 11.10 6.63
C LEU A 15 0.80 10.08 7.77
N VAL A 16 1.01 10.50 9.01
CA VAL A 16 0.77 9.67 10.21
C VAL A 16 -0.69 9.26 10.31
N ALA A 17 -1.65 10.15 9.99
CA ALA A 17 -3.07 9.80 10.00
C ALA A 17 -3.41 8.70 8.96
N ILE A 18 -2.85 8.78 7.75
CA ILE A 18 -3.02 7.74 6.72
C ILE A 18 -2.40 6.41 7.18
N MET A 19 -1.20 6.47 7.77
CA MET A 19 -0.53 5.28 8.33
C MET A 19 -1.35 4.65 9.46
N ALA A 20 -1.88 5.47 10.37
CA ALA A 20 -2.73 5.03 11.47
C ALA A 20 -4.03 4.40 10.96
N TYR A 21 -4.65 4.99 9.93
CA TYR A 21 -5.83 4.39 9.28
C TYR A 21 -5.50 3.06 8.60
N GLY A 22 -4.36 2.97 7.91
CA GLY A 22 -3.88 1.72 7.32
C GLY A 22 -3.64 0.61 8.35
N ALA A 23 -3.00 0.96 9.47
CA ALA A 23 -2.82 0.05 10.60
C ALA A 23 -4.16 -0.35 11.22
N PHE A 24 -5.08 0.60 11.38
CA PHE A 24 -6.44 0.32 11.86
C PHE A 24 -7.16 -0.68 10.95
N CYS A 25 -7.19 -0.48 9.64
CA CYS A 25 -7.79 -1.43 8.69
C CYS A 25 -7.24 -2.86 8.82
N LYS A 26 -5.95 -2.99 9.12
CA LYS A 26 -5.28 -4.28 9.36
C LYS A 26 -5.65 -4.88 10.72
N LEU A 27 -5.92 -4.05 11.72
CA LEU A 27 -6.22 -4.46 13.10
C LEU A 27 -7.70 -4.78 13.34
N ILE A 28 -8.63 -4.23 12.54
CA ILE A 28 -10.08 -4.45 12.76
C ILE A 28 -10.43 -5.93 12.98
N PRO A 29 -9.95 -6.90 12.17
CA PRO A 29 -10.27 -8.30 12.42
C PRO A 29 -9.90 -8.70 13.86
N TYR A 30 -8.66 -8.46 14.26
CA TYR A 30 -8.15 -8.80 15.60
C TYR A 30 -8.82 -8.02 16.74
N ILE A 31 -9.32 -6.82 16.47
CA ILE A 31 -10.17 -6.07 17.41
C ILE A 31 -11.50 -6.80 17.58
N LEU A 32 -12.13 -7.27 16.51
CA LEU A 32 -13.38 -8.02 16.56
C LEU A 32 -13.23 -9.35 17.32
N MET A 33 -12.07 -10.02 17.23
CA MET A 33 -11.74 -11.19 18.05
C MET A 33 -11.84 -10.93 19.55
N GLN A 34 -11.51 -9.71 20.00
CA GLN A 34 -11.62 -9.34 21.42
C GLN A 34 -13.07 -9.32 21.90
N PHE A 35 -14.03 -9.19 20.98
CA PHE A 35 -15.46 -9.22 21.25
C PHE A 35 -16.10 -10.59 20.97
N GLY A 36 -15.29 -11.64 20.76
CA GLY A 36 -15.77 -13.00 20.54
C GLY A 36 -16.22 -13.30 19.11
N VAL A 37 -15.94 -12.41 18.15
CA VAL A 37 -16.22 -12.67 16.73
C VAL A 37 -15.11 -13.58 16.17
N SER A 38 -15.47 -14.78 15.75
CA SER A 38 -14.55 -15.67 15.04
C SER A 38 -14.16 -15.07 13.70
N ILE A 39 -12.86 -15.06 13.42
CA ILE A 39 -12.33 -14.62 12.14
C ILE A 39 -11.94 -15.84 11.35
N ASP A 40 -12.77 -16.17 10.38
CA ASP A 40 -12.46 -17.19 9.40
C ASP A 40 -12.58 -16.51 8.03
N PRO A 41 -11.47 -16.37 7.29
CA PRO A 41 -11.50 -15.72 5.98
C PRO A 41 -12.47 -16.36 4.97
N THR A 42 -12.90 -17.60 5.21
CA THR A 42 -13.86 -18.31 4.34
C THR A 42 -15.32 -18.04 4.68
N THR A 43 -15.64 -17.62 5.91
CA THR A 43 -17.02 -17.43 6.38
C THR A 43 -17.31 -16.01 6.84
N THR A 44 -16.30 -15.28 7.31
CA THR A 44 -16.42 -13.89 7.76
C THR A 44 -16.45 -12.94 6.56
N THR A 45 -17.61 -12.32 6.32
CA THR A 45 -17.74 -11.23 5.36
C THR A 45 -17.08 -9.96 5.91
N TYR A 46 -15.87 -9.69 5.46
CA TYR A 46 -15.07 -8.53 5.84
C TYR A 46 -14.37 -7.98 4.59
N PRO A 47 -14.17 -6.65 4.46
CA PRO A 47 -13.41 -6.06 3.35
C PRO A 47 -11.90 -6.33 3.48
N TRP A 48 -11.54 -7.61 3.45
CA TRP A 48 -10.17 -8.08 3.52
C TRP A 48 -9.28 -7.35 2.53
N ASN A 49 -8.10 -6.92 2.97
CA ASN A 49 -7.11 -6.19 2.17
C ASN A 49 -7.56 -4.83 1.60
N PHE A 50 -8.73 -4.31 2.00
CA PHE A 50 -9.14 -2.96 1.64
C PHE A 50 -8.47 -1.94 2.56
N SER A 51 -7.36 -1.36 2.11
CA SER A 51 -6.51 -0.47 2.92
C SER A 51 -5.84 0.60 2.04
N PRO A 52 -5.51 1.78 2.59
CA PRO A 52 -4.74 2.80 1.87
C PRO A 52 -3.27 2.44 1.65
N VAL A 53 -2.72 1.44 2.37
CA VAL A 53 -1.27 1.16 2.39
C VAL A 53 -0.67 0.90 1.00
N PRO A 54 -1.30 0.13 0.09
CA PRO A 54 -0.75 -0.06 -1.26
C PRO A 54 -0.66 1.24 -2.07
N ALA A 55 -1.67 2.11 -1.97
CA ALA A 55 -1.65 3.41 -2.63
C ALA A 55 -0.61 4.34 -1.99
N LEU A 56 -0.45 4.27 -0.65
CA LEU A 56 0.61 4.97 0.07
C LEU A 56 1.99 4.51 -0.38
N CYS A 57 2.21 3.22 -0.62
CA CYS A 57 3.47 2.71 -1.18
C CYS A 57 3.78 3.34 -2.54
N LEU A 58 2.81 3.35 -3.47
CA LEU A 58 2.97 3.97 -4.79
C LEU A 58 3.28 5.46 -4.67
N PHE A 59 2.53 6.16 -3.83
CA PHE A 59 2.69 7.59 -3.61
C PHE A 59 4.06 7.93 -3.03
N CYS A 60 4.50 7.20 -2.00
CA CYS A 60 5.82 7.40 -1.39
C CYS A 60 6.93 7.18 -2.41
N GLY A 61 6.84 6.12 -3.23
CA GLY A 61 7.79 5.88 -4.32
C GLY A 61 7.83 7.00 -5.36
N ALA A 62 6.69 7.58 -5.72
CA ALA A 62 6.60 8.60 -6.76
C ALA A 62 7.02 10.00 -6.30
N PHE A 63 6.82 10.35 -5.03
CA PHE A 63 6.99 11.72 -4.53
C PHE A 63 8.20 11.92 -3.61
N PHE A 64 8.62 10.90 -2.84
CA PHE A 64 9.74 11.09 -1.92
C PHE A 64 11.06 11.12 -2.67
N ARG A 65 11.83 12.20 -2.48
CA ARG A 65 13.16 12.36 -3.09
C ARG A 65 14.20 11.40 -2.51
N ASP A 66 14.14 11.18 -1.20
CA ASP A 66 15.02 10.24 -0.52
C ASP A 66 14.36 8.85 -0.50
N ILE A 67 14.99 7.92 -1.22
CA ILE A 67 14.49 6.55 -1.35
C ILE A 67 14.37 5.86 0.00
N ARG A 68 15.19 6.20 0.99
CA ARG A 68 15.10 5.58 2.33
C ARG A 68 13.74 5.86 2.96
N TRP A 69 13.26 7.09 2.84
CA TRP A 69 11.96 7.50 3.36
C TRP A 69 10.80 6.99 2.51
N ALA A 70 10.99 6.88 1.19
CA ALA A 70 10.00 6.28 0.29
C ALA A 70 9.62 4.84 0.72
N PHE A 71 10.60 4.06 1.19
CA PHE A 71 10.37 2.71 1.70
C PHE A 71 10.01 2.70 3.19
N ALA A 72 10.71 3.48 4.02
CA ALA A 72 10.54 3.43 5.48
C ALA A 72 9.11 3.80 5.92
N VAL A 73 8.50 4.81 5.30
CA VAL A 73 7.16 5.29 5.67
C VAL A 73 6.09 4.20 5.55
N PRO A 74 5.83 3.62 4.36
CA PRO A 74 4.78 2.62 4.21
C PRO A 74 5.11 1.31 4.93
N LEU A 75 6.38 0.90 5.00
CA LEU A 75 6.77 -0.33 5.69
C LEU A 75 6.65 -0.18 7.21
N ALA A 76 6.95 1.00 7.77
CA ALA A 76 6.70 1.30 9.17
C ALA A 76 5.19 1.28 9.50
N ALA A 77 4.33 1.74 8.58
CA ALA A 77 2.88 1.65 8.75
C ALA A 77 2.41 0.19 8.84
N TRP A 78 2.94 -0.67 7.96
CA TRP A 78 2.63 -2.09 7.98
C TRP A 78 3.11 -2.79 9.26
N PHE A 79 4.34 -2.46 9.69
CA PHE A 79 4.94 -2.97 10.93
C PHE A 79 4.22 -2.51 12.18
N ALA A 80 3.76 -1.26 12.25
CA ALA A 80 2.92 -0.78 13.34
C ALA A 80 1.64 -1.63 13.49
N GLY A 81 1.06 -2.06 12.36
CA GLY A 81 -0.05 -3.02 12.38
C GLY A 81 0.35 -4.39 12.94
N ASP A 82 1.55 -4.91 12.64
CA ASP A 82 2.03 -6.17 13.23
C ASP A 82 2.19 -6.06 14.75
N LEU A 83 2.75 -4.95 15.23
CA LEU A 83 2.84 -4.68 16.68
C LEU A 83 1.47 -4.59 17.34
N GLY A 84 0.47 -4.03 16.64
CA GLY A 84 -0.91 -4.01 17.13
C GLY A 84 -1.52 -5.42 17.20
N ILE A 85 -1.26 -6.28 16.21
CA ILE A 85 -1.69 -7.69 16.24
C ILE A 85 -1.05 -8.40 17.43
N LEU A 86 0.26 -8.21 17.61
CA LEU A 86 0.99 -8.77 18.75
C LEU A 86 0.33 -8.35 20.06
N ALA A 87 0.05 -7.05 20.24
CA ALA A 87 -0.55 -6.53 21.46
C ALA A 87 -1.96 -7.10 21.73
N LEU A 88 -2.83 -7.11 20.72
CA LEU A 88 -4.22 -7.57 20.84
C LEU A 88 -4.31 -9.08 21.09
N VAL A 89 -3.60 -9.87 20.28
CA VAL A 89 -3.63 -11.34 20.39
C VAL A 89 -2.93 -11.79 21.66
N SER A 90 -1.80 -11.16 22.04
CA SER A 90 -1.10 -11.52 23.29
C SER A 90 -1.96 -11.31 24.53
N ARG A 91 -2.81 -10.27 24.53
CA ARG A 91 -3.72 -9.98 25.64
C ARG A 91 -4.75 -11.09 25.86
N GLN A 92 -5.24 -11.71 24.79
CA GLN A 92 -6.35 -12.66 24.84
C GLN A 92 -5.87 -14.13 24.87
N TYR A 93 -4.81 -14.46 24.12
CA TYR A 93 -4.35 -15.83 23.90
C TYR A 93 -2.91 -16.09 24.38
N GLY A 94 -2.25 -15.07 24.92
CA GLY A 94 -0.88 -15.17 25.44
C GLY A 94 0.19 -14.79 24.40
N PHE A 95 1.37 -14.43 24.90
CA PHE A 95 2.45 -13.84 24.09
C PHE A 95 2.94 -14.73 22.94
N SER A 96 2.97 -16.06 23.15
CA SER A 96 3.39 -17.01 22.11
C SER A 96 2.44 -16.99 20.90
N GLU A 97 1.14 -16.98 21.13
CA GLU A 97 0.14 -16.88 20.05
C GLU A 97 0.18 -15.51 19.37
N GLY A 98 0.38 -14.45 20.17
CA GLY A 98 0.58 -13.10 19.64
C GLY A 98 1.78 -13.02 18.69
N LEU A 99 2.91 -13.63 19.04
CA LEU A 99 4.08 -13.70 18.16
C LEU A 99 3.79 -14.48 16.87
N THR A 100 3.14 -15.64 16.98
CA THR A 100 2.83 -16.49 15.81
C THR A 100 1.91 -15.79 14.82
N MET A 101 0.88 -15.07 15.28
CA MET A 101 -0.06 -14.36 14.42
C MET A 101 0.50 -13.04 13.87
N ALA A 102 1.28 -12.31 14.67
CA ALA A 102 1.88 -11.05 14.26
C ALA A 102 3.10 -11.21 13.35
N PHE A 103 3.83 -12.32 13.50
CA PHE A 103 5.11 -12.62 12.82
C PHE A 103 5.11 -14.02 12.19
N TYR A 104 4.26 -14.22 11.18
CA TYR A 104 4.06 -15.52 10.53
C TYR A 104 5.10 -15.79 9.41
N PRO A 105 5.37 -17.05 9.03
CA PRO A 105 6.48 -17.39 8.11
C PRO A 105 6.44 -16.68 6.74
N ASN A 106 5.24 -16.48 6.15
CA ASN A 106 5.09 -15.82 4.85
C ASN A 106 5.27 -14.29 4.90
N GLN A 107 5.42 -13.71 6.08
CA GLN A 107 5.37 -12.26 6.25
C GLN A 107 6.52 -11.53 5.55
N ILE A 108 7.71 -12.12 5.51
CA ILE A 108 8.86 -11.54 4.78
C ILE A 108 8.50 -11.32 3.30
N ILE A 109 7.74 -12.23 2.69
CA ILE A 109 7.29 -12.13 1.30
C ILE A 109 6.23 -11.03 1.15
N VAL A 110 5.39 -10.82 2.16
CA VAL A 110 4.44 -9.69 2.20
C VAL A 110 5.17 -8.34 2.28
N TYR A 111 6.20 -8.22 3.13
CA TYR A 111 7.06 -7.03 3.16
C TYR A 111 7.75 -6.79 1.82
N ALA A 112 8.28 -7.84 1.19
CA ALA A 112 8.85 -7.75 -0.15
C ALA A 112 7.81 -7.30 -1.20
N GLY A 113 6.56 -7.76 -1.08
CA GLY A 113 5.43 -7.29 -1.88
C GLY A 113 5.20 -5.79 -1.73
N PHE A 114 5.13 -5.26 -0.51
CA PHE A 114 4.97 -3.81 -0.31
C PHE A 114 6.18 -3.01 -0.82
N ALA A 115 7.40 -3.52 -0.61
CA ALA A 115 8.60 -2.92 -1.16
C ALA A 115 8.59 -2.89 -2.70
N LEU A 116 8.06 -3.93 -3.34
CA LEU A 116 7.87 -3.99 -4.79
C LEU A 116 6.88 -2.92 -5.28
N ILE A 117 5.79 -2.69 -4.55
CA ILE A 117 4.83 -1.62 -4.86
C ILE A 117 5.51 -0.24 -4.77
N VAL A 118 6.33 0.00 -3.74
CA VAL A 118 7.14 1.24 -3.65
C VAL A 118 8.06 1.37 -4.87
N GLY A 119 8.71 0.28 -5.28
CA GLY A 119 9.54 0.24 -6.49
C GLY A 119 8.76 0.61 -7.77
N VAL A 120 7.53 0.13 -7.93
CA VAL A 120 6.64 0.56 -9.03
C VAL A 120 6.36 2.06 -8.93
N GLY A 121 6.11 2.58 -7.72
CA GLY A 121 5.94 4.00 -7.46
C GLY A 121 7.15 4.85 -7.89
N VAL A 122 8.37 4.38 -7.63
CA VAL A 122 9.62 5.06 -8.06
C VAL A 122 9.72 5.17 -9.59
N LEU A 123 9.18 4.20 -10.31
CA LEU A 123 9.18 4.22 -11.79
C LEU A 123 8.02 5.04 -12.37
N LEU A 124 6.96 5.31 -11.60
CA LEU A 124 5.75 5.99 -12.07
C LEU A 124 6.04 7.34 -12.73
N PRO A 125 6.86 8.26 -12.17
CA PRO A 125 7.15 9.54 -12.82
C PRO A 125 7.79 9.37 -14.22
N LYS A 126 8.63 8.34 -14.40
CA LYS A 126 9.24 8.01 -15.70
C LYS A 126 8.20 7.49 -16.69
N VAL A 127 7.29 6.61 -16.24
CA VAL A 127 6.19 6.11 -17.05
C VAL A 127 5.28 7.25 -17.51
N VAL A 128 4.90 8.14 -16.59
CA VAL A 128 4.08 9.32 -16.90
C VAL A 128 4.80 10.27 -17.86
N GLY A 129 6.10 10.51 -17.65
CA GLY A 129 6.91 11.35 -18.54
C GLY A 129 7.00 10.77 -19.95
N TRP A 130 7.22 9.46 -20.06
CA TRP A 130 7.20 8.75 -21.34
C TRP A 130 5.82 8.84 -22.02
N LEU A 131 4.73 8.58 -21.31
CA LEU A 131 3.37 8.71 -21.87
C LEU A 131 3.11 10.14 -22.36
N LYS A 132 3.49 11.16 -21.61
CA LYS A 132 3.35 12.58 -22.02
C LYS A 132 4.19 12.94 -23.24
N SER A 133 5.30 12.26 -23.49
CA SER A 133 6.15 12.51 -24.68
C SER A 133 5.53 12.04 -26.00
N ILE A 134 4.50 11.18 -25.95
CA ILE A 134 3.82 10.68 -27.16
C ILE A 134 3.09 11.83 -27.89
N ASP A 135 2.48 12.75 -27.14
CA ASP A 135 1.85 13.96 -27.66
C ASP A 135 2.04 15.09 -26.63
N SER A 136 3.14 15.83 -26.80
CA SER A 136 3.58 16.85 -25.85
C SER A 136 2.84 18.18 -26.00
N GLU A 137 2.15 18.42 -27.12
CA GLU A 137 1.50 19.71 -27.39
C GLU A 137 0.08 19.78 -26.79
N SER A 138 -0.56 18.63 -26.59
CA SER A 138 -1.93 18.53 -26.08
C SER A 138 -2.03 18.48 -24.56
N THR A 139 -2.58 19.54 -23.94
CA THR A 139 -2.83 19.58 -22.49
C THR A 139 -3.80 18.49 -22.03
N LYS A 140 -4.86 18.22 -22.82
CA LYS A 140 -5.84 17.16 -22.51
C LYS A 140 -5.18 15.79 -22.48
N PHE A 141 -4.28 15.54 -23.44
CA PHE A 141 -3.51 14.30 -23.48
C PHE A 141 -2.57 14.18 -22.26
N GLY A 142 -1.97 15.28 -21.81
CA GLY A 142 -1.15 15.30 -20.60
C GLY A 142 -1.87 14.82 -19.33
N HIS A 143 -3.14 15.19 -19.16
CA HIS A 143 -3.98 14.69 -18.05
C HIS A 143 -4.32 13.21 -18.21
N LEU A 144 -4.66 12.77 -19.43
CA LEU A 144 -4.95 11.36 -19.72
C LEU A 144 -3.71 10.48 -19.47
N ALA A 145 -2.54 10.92 -19.93
CA ALA A 145 -1.26 10.25 -19.72
C ALA A 145 -0.91 10.11 -18.22
N TYR A 146 -1.15 11.18 -17.44
CA TYR A 146 -0.95 11.15 -15.99
C TYR A 146 -1.81 10.07 -15.31
N TRP A 147 -3.12 10.11 -15.53
CA TRP A 147 -4.04 9.16 -14.89
C TRP A 147 -3.86 7.73 -15.41
N THR A 148 -3.53 7.56 -16.70
CA THR A 148 -3.15 6.27 -17.26
C THR A 148 -1.92 5.71 -16.56
N GLY A 149 -0.90 6.54 -16.30
CA GLY A 149 0.28 6.15 -15.54
C GLY A 149 -0.06 5.74 -14.10
N VAL A 150 -0.81 6.57 -13.37
CA VAL A 150 -1.19 6.30 -11.96
C VAL A 150 -2.01 5.02 -11.84
N ILE A 151 -3.11 4.90 -12.60
CA ILE A 151 -4.01 3.73 -12.53
C ILE A 151 -3.32 2.48 -13.08
N GLY A 152 -2.58 2.60 -14.18
CA GLY A 152 -1.82 1.50 -14.78
C GLY A 152 -0.75 0.96 -13.82
N SER A 153 0.02 1.83 -13.18
CA SER A 153 0.97 1.45 -12.12
C SER A 153 0.27 0.81 -10.92
N GLY A 154 -0.91 1.31 -10.53
CA GLY A 154 -1.71 0.72 -9.44
C GLY A 154 -2.17 -0.71 -9.73
N VAL A 155 -2.71 -0.95 -10.92
CA VAL A 155 -3.12 -2.30 -11.37
C VAL A 155 -1.90 -3.22 -11.46
N PHE A 156 -0.82 -2.75 -12.09
CA PHE A 156 0.40 -3.53 -12.25
C PHE A 156 1.02 -3.92 -10.89
N ALA A 157 1.12 -2.97 -9.97
CA ALA A 157 1.62 -3.22 -8.62
C ALA A 157 0.74 -4.20 -7.84
N SER A 158 -0.59 -4.11 -8.00
CA SER A 158 -1.54 -5.05 -7.38
C SER A 158 -1.34 -6.47 -7.91
N VAL A 159 -1.17 -6.64 -9.23
CA VAL A 159 -0.91 -7.95 -9.85
C VAL A 159 0.42 -8.54 -9.38
N LEU A 160 1.47 -7.71 -9.31
CA LEU A 160 2.78 -8.15 -8.79
C LEU A 160 2.70 -8.58 -7.32
N PHE A 161 2.00 -7.81 -6.48
CA PHE A 161 1.79 -8.16 -5.07
C PHE A 161 1.02 -9.47 -4.95
N PHE A 162 -0.08 -9.63 -5.69
CA PHE A 162 -0.88 -10.84 -5.73
C PHE A 162 -0.05 -12.05 -6.17
N ALA A 163 0.75 -11.91 -7.23
CA ALA A 163 1.62 -12.96 -7.72
C ALA A 163 2.65 -13.37 -6.66
N LEU A 164 3.37 -12.42 -6.10
CA LEU A 164 4.45 -12.71 -5.16
C LEU A 164 3.92 -13.32 -3.84
N THR A 165 2.89 -12.71 -3.26
CA THR A 165 2.41 -13.10 -1.92
C THR A 165 1.70 -14.45 -1.90
N ASN A 166 0.95 -14.80 -2.96
CA ASN A 166 0.29 -16.10 -3.05
C ASN A 166 1.26 -17.23 -3.41
N PHE A 167 2.29 -16.95 -4.22
CA PHE A 167 3.40 -17.88 -4.36
C PHE A 167 4.07 -18.14 -3.01
N GLY A 168 4.26 -17.09 -2.22
CA GLY A 168 4.75 -17.18 -0.85
C GLY A 168 3.88 -18.05 0.06
N VAL A 169 2.55 -17.86 0.04
CA VAL A 169 1.61 -18.71 0.79
C VAL A 169 1.75 -20.17 0.38
N TRP A 170 1.80 -20.45 -0.93
CA TRP A 170 1.92 -21.81 -1.44
C TRP A 170 3.19 -22.53 -0.95
N ILE A 171 4.35 -21.87 -0.99
CA ILE A 171 5.62 -22.50 -0.59
C ILE A 171 5.87 -22.54 0.92
N THR A 172 5.33 -21.57 1.68
CA THR A 172 5.57 -21.45 3.13
C THR A 172 4.42 -21.99 3.98
N GLY A 173 3.31 -22.33 3.35
CA GLY A 173 2.07 -22.72 4.02
C GLY A 173 1.27 -21.56 4.60
N GLY A 174 1.82 -20.35 4.77
CA GLY A 174 1.07 -19.09 5.01
C GLY A 174 -0.20 -19.08 5.90
N GLY A 175 -0.35 -20.02 6.85
CA GLY A 175 -1.59 -20.27 7.60
C GLY A 175 -2.62 -21.18 6.90
N MET A 176 -2.45 -21.49 5.61
CA MET A 176 -3.26 -22.39 4.78
C MET A 176 -2.35 -23.34 3.99
N MET A 177 -2.37 -24.63 4.32
CA MET A 177 -1.52 -25.61 3.65
C MET A 177 -2.12 -26.06 2.32
N TYR A 178 -1.42 -25.77 1.23
CA TYR A 178 -1.74 -26.27 -0.10
C TYR A 178 -0.74 -27.36 -0.52
N PRO A 179 -1.16 -28.37 -1.29
CA PRO A 179 -0.22 -29.33 -1.86
C PRO A 179 0.84 -28.61 -2.71
N LEU A 180 2.12 -28.98 -2.56
CA LEU A 180 3.22 -28.48 -3.39
C LEU A 180 3.22 -29.13 -4.80
N THR A 181 2.09 -28.98 -5.48
CA THR A 181 1.84 -29.43 -6.85
C THR A 181 1.24 -28.29 -7.66
N TRP A 182 1.21 -28.44 -8.99
CA TRP A 182 0.53 -27.47 -9.86
C TRP A 182 -0.94 -27.25 -9.51
N ALA A 183 -1.65 -28.30 -9.10
CA ALA A 183 -3.05 -28.19 -8.68
C ALA A 183 -3.19 -27.34 -7.41
N GLY A 184 -2.34 -27.56 -6.40
CA GLY A 184 -2.36 -26.77 -5.17
C GLY A 184 -1.94 -25.31 -5.40
N LEU A 185 -1.03 -25.06 -6.35
CA LEU A 185 -0.69 -23.69 -6.76
C LEU A 185 -1.90 -22.98 -7.37
N VAL A 186 -2.59 -23.61 -8.32
CA VAL A 186 -3.79 -23.05 -8.97
C VAL A 186 -4.88 -22.80 -7.93
N GLU A 187 -5.09 -23.73 -7.01
CA GLU A 187 -6.06 -23.60 -5.92
C GLU A 187 -5.73 -22.39 -5.02
N CYS A 188 -4.48 -22.26 -4.58
CA CYS A 188 -4.02 -21.13 -3.75
C CYS A 188 -4.32 -19.77 -4.39
N TYR A 189 -4.06 -19.63 -5.70
CA TYR A 189 -4.36 -18.39 -6.42
C TYR A 189 -5.85 -18.18 -6.63
N THR A 190 -6.61 -19.24 -6.92
CA THR A 190 -8.06 -19.16 -7.17
C THR A 190 -8.80 -18.68 -5.92
N LEU A 191 -8.47 -19.25 -4.75
CA LEU A 191 -9.06 -18.84 -3.47
C LEU A 191 -8.64 -17.42 -3.06
N ALA A 192 -7.53 -16.91 -3.59
CA ALA A 192 -7.05 -15.57 -3.30
C ALA A 192 -7.72 -14.46 -4.14
N ILE A 193 -8.49 -14.79 -5.18
CA ILE A 193 -9.13 -13.80 -6.09
C ILE A 193 -10.02 -12.78 -5.36
N PRO A 194 -10.86 -13.16 -4.36
CA PRO A 194 -11.68 -12.18 -3.63
C PRO A 194 -10.83 -11.15 -2.87
N PHE A 195 -9.73 -11.61 -2.27
CA PHE A 195 -8.77 -10.76 -1.56
C PHE A 195 -8.05 -9.81 -2.52
N PHE A 196 -7.67 -10.31 -3.70
CA PHE A 196 -7.07 -9.51 -4.76
C PHE A 196 -8.00 -8.42 -5.26
N ARG A 197 -9.28 -8.74 -5.49
CA ARG A 197 -10.29 -7.78 -5.93
C ARG A 197 -10.35 -6.58 -4.98
N ASN A 198 -10.44 -6.84 -3.67
CA ASN A 198 -10.50 -5.78 -2.67
C ASN A 198 -9.19 -4.98 -2.62
N PHE A 199 -8.03 -5.65 -2.71
CA PHE A 199 -6.72 -5.00 -2.75
C PHE A 199 -6.58 -4.07 -3.96
N ALA A 200 -6.94 -4.53 -5.16
CA ALA A 200 -6.85 -3.76 -6.39
C ALA A 200 -7.82 -2.56 -6.38
N LEU A 201 -9.06 -2.76 -5.91
CA LEU A 201 -10.05 -1.68 -5.76
C LEU A 201 -9.59 -0.63 -4.76
N ALA A 202 -9.06 -1.04 -3.61
CA ALA A 202 -8.50 -0.12 -2.62
C ALA A 202 -7.31 0.64 -3.19
N THR A 203 -6.38 -0.06 -3.85
CA THR A 203 -5.21 0.56 -4.48
C THR A 203 -5.63 1.63 -5.49
N ALA A 204 -6.59 1.33 -6.37
CA ALA A 204 -7.11 2.29 -7.34
C ALA A 204 -7.83 3.46 -6.66
N GLY A 205 -8.77 3.18 -5.75
CA GLY A 205 -9.57 4.19 -5.06
C GLY A 205 -8.74 5.17 -4.23
N PHE A 206 -7.82 4.67 -3.41
CA PHE A 206 -6.91 5.51 -2.63
C PHE A 206 -5.87 6.21 -3.52
N SER A 207 -5.44 5.60 -4.64
CA SER A 207 -4.55 6.30 -5.58
C SER A 207 -5.23 7.49 -6.24
N VAL A 208 -6.52 7.38 -6.60
CA VAL A 208 -7.31 8.52 -7.10
C VAL A 208 -7.31 9.66 -6.10
N VAL A 209 -7.46 9.37 -4.80
CA VAL A 209 -7.43 10.39 -3.75
C VAL A 209 -6.03 10.99 -3.60
N LEU A 210 -5.00 10.16 -3.35
CA LEU A 210 -3.65 10.63 -3.03
C LEU A 210 -2.97 11.35 -4.19
N PHE A 211 -3.20 10.91 -5.43
CA PHE A 211 -2.62 11.51 -6.64
C PHE A 211 -3.52 12.59 -7.27
N SER A 212 -4.68 12.88 -6.68
CA SER A 212 -5.46 14.06 -7.11
C SER A 212 -4.73 15.36 -6.76
N PRO A 213 -4.96 16.47 -7.49
CA PRO A 213 -4.38 17.77 -7.13
C PRO A 213 -4.67 18.15 -5.68
N ILE A 214 -5.89 17.90 -5.22
CA ILE A 214 -6.33 18.16 -3.85
C ILE A 214 -5.55 17.27 -2.86
N GLY A 215 -5.43 15.97 -3.13
CA GLY A 215 -4.67 15.05 -2.27
C GLY A 215 -3.19 15.43 -2.15
N ILE A 216 -2.57 15.83 -3.25
CA ILE A 216 -1.18 16.32 -3.27
C ILE A 216 -1.05 17.60 -2.45
N GLN A 217 -1.94 18.58 -2.66
CA GLN A 217 -1.95 19.84 -1.88
C GLN A 217 -2.15 19.59 -0.39
N PHE A 218 -3.03 18.65 -0.01
CA PHE A 218 -3.19 18.27 1.38
C PHE A 218 -1.93 17.61 1.95
N LEU A 219 -1.18 16.84 1.16
CA LEU A 219 0.02 16.14 1.64
C LEU A 219 1.29 17.00 1.61
N ASP A 220 1.32 18.05 0.81
CA ASP A 220 2.49 18.91 0.64
C ASP A 220 2.33 20.21 1.46
N GLU A 221 3.32 20.53 2.31
CA GLU A 221 3.40 21.81 3.06
C GLU A 221 4.47 22.76 2.53
N SER A 222 5.10 22.44 1.41
CA SER A 222 6.10 23.32 0.81
C SER A 222 5.54 24.71 0.48
N GLU A 223 4.27 24.83 0.08
CA GLU A 223 3.59 26.11 -0.16
C GLU A 223 3.39 26.93 1.14
N ASP A 224 3.11 26.28 2.27
CA ASP A 224 2.91 26.93 3.59
C ASP A 224 4.21 27.49 4.19
N ARG A 225 5.38 27.02 3.72
CA ARG A 225 6.69 27.42 4.23
C ARG A 225 7.30 28.62 3.50
N GLN A 226 6.63 29.18 2.49
CA GLN A 226 7.13 30.41 1.86
C GLN A 226 7.02 31.59 2.83
N PRO A 227 8.14 32.30 3.09
CA PRO A 227 8.14 33.39 4.05
C PRO A 227 7.27 34.56 3.54
N ALA A 228 6.47 35.14 4.43
CA ALA A 228 5.46 36.17 4.13
C ALA A 228 5.99 37.44 3.42
N TYR A 229 7.30 37.64 3.30
CA TYR A 229 7.90 38.76 2.57
C TYR A 229 7.99 38.53 1.05
N GLU A 230 7.81 37.30 0.55
CA GLU A 230 7.82 37.01 -0.90
C GLU A 230 6.43 37.17 -1.56
N LEU A 231 5.39 37.40 -0.75
CA LEU A 231 4.00 37.58 -1.18
C LEU A 231 3.54 39.06 -1.12
N ALA A 232 4.44 39.99 -0.79
CA ALA A 232 4.20 41.44 -0.70
C ALA A 232 4.94 42.18 -1.83
#